data_AF-A0A927X3Y7-F1
#
_entry.id   AF-A0A927X3Y7-F1
#
_cell.length_a   1.000
_cell.length_b   1.000
_cell.length_c   1.000
_cell.angle_alpha   90.00
_cell.angle_beta   90.00
_cell.angle_gamma   90.00
#
_symmetry.space_group_name_H-M   'P 1'
#
loop_
_entity.id
_entity.type
_entity.pdbx_description
1 polymer ?
#
loop_
_entity_poly.entity_id
_entity_poly.type
_entity_poly.pdbx_seq_one_letter_code
_entity_poly.pdbx_strand_id
1 'polypeptide(L)' 'MKNLVKGLESLPWIIRVLLTLFVGAYGNLLRLFRSLAAKNLIGVVLAVILLCTGGLLILWIIDLIMVIFGKKVWWID' A
#
# COMPACT_ATOMS: atom_id res chain seq x y z
N MET A 1 -12.43 8.15 -1.82
CA MET A 1 -11.17 7.40 -1.58
C MET A 1 -9.88 8.19 -1.84
N LYS A 2 -9.82 9.13 -2.79
CA LYS A 2 -8.61 9.97 -3.03
C LYS A 2 -8.10 10.71 -1.77
N ASN A 3 -9.00 11.15 -0.90
CA ASN A 3 -8.62 11.77 0.37
C ASN A 3 -7.96 10.80 1.36
N LEU A 4 -8.34 9.51 1.34
CA LEU A 4 -7.69 8.49 2.17
C LEU A 4 -6.30 8.12 1.65
N VAL A 5 -6.13 8.05 0.32
CA VAL A 5 -4.81 7.88 -0.31
C VAL A 5 -3.91 9.05 0.06
N LYS A 6 -4.39 10.30 -0.08
CA LYS A 6 -3.65 11.49 0.35
C LYS A 6 -3.36 11.50 1.84
N GLY A 7 -4.30 11.04 2.67
CA GLY A 7 -4.11 10.88 4.11
C GLY A 7 -2.94 9.95 4.42
N LEU A 8 -2.93 8.74 3.86
CA LEU A 8 -1.80 7.81 4.01
C LEU A 8 -0.48 8.39 3.46
N GLU A 9 -0.51 9.00 2.28
CA GLU A 9 0.65 9.64 1.66
C GLU A 9 1.06 10.95 2.34
N SER A 10 0.34 11.43 3.34
CA SER A 10 0.70 12.61 4.14
C SER A 10 1.29 12.24 5.50
N LEU A 11 1.23 10.96 5.89
CA LEU A 11 1.79 10.50 7.16
C LEU A 11 3.30 10.79 7.24
N PRO A 12 3.84 11.12 8.41
CA PRO A 12 5.28 11.21 8.62
C PRO A 12 6.01 9.95 8.13
N TRP A 13 7.21 10.12 7.58
CA TRP A 13 8.00 9.02 7.01
C TRP A 13 8.21 7.87 8.01
N ILE A 14 8.55 8.19 9.26
CA ILE A 14 8.67 7.20 10.35
C ILE A 14 7.40 6.36 10.51
N ILE A 15 6.22 6.98 10.45
CA ILE A 15 4.96 6.25 10.60
C ILE A 15 4.72 5.32 9.41
N ARG A 16 5.07 5.75 8.20
CA ARG A 16 4.99 4.87 7.01
C ARG A 16 5.93 3.68 7.12
N VAL A 17 7.16 3.89 7.59
CA VAL A 17 8.13 2.81 7.82
C VAL A 17 7.59 1.81 8.84
N LEU A 18 7.08 2.29 9.99
CA LEU A 18 6.48 1.44 11.03
C LEU A 18 5.27 0.65 10.51
N LEU A 19 4.35 1.30 9.78
CA LEU A 19 3.19 0.63 9.17
C LEU A 19 3.59 -0.33 8.04
N THR A 20 4.74 -0.11 7.39
CA THR A 20 5.26 -1.05 6.41
C THR A 20 5.86 -2.27 7.11
N LEU A 21 6.61 -2.09 8.20
CA LEU A 21 7.14 -3.19 9.01
C LEU A 21 6.02 -4.04 9.64
N PHE A 22 4.89 -3.43 9.98
CA PHE A 22 3.73 -4.11 10.53
C PHE A 22 2.92 -4.82 9.42
N VAL A 23 3.36 -6.00 9.01
CA VAL A 23 2.68 -6.89 8.03
C VAL A 23 2.41 -6.20 6.68
N GLY A 24 3.22 -5.20 6.30
CA GLY A 24 3.00 -4.45 5.05
C GLY A 24 1.71 -3.66 5.02
N ALA A 25 1.12 -3.33 6.19
CA ALA A 25 -0.17 -2.67 6.28
C ALA A 25 -0.21 -1.37 5.48
N TYR A 26 0.87 -0.57 5.50
CA TYR A 26 0.96 0.65 4.69
C TYR A 26 0.77 0.38 3.19
N GLY A 27 1.55 -0.55 2.63
CA GLY A 27 1.49 -0.88 1.21
C GLY A 27 0.15 -1.48 0.81
N ASN A 28 -0.36 -2.43 1.61
CA ASN A 28 -1.62 -3.11 1.34
C ASN A 28 -2.84 -2.16 1.40
N LEU A 29 -2.91 -1.28 2.40
CA LEU A 29 -3.97 -0.28 2.50
C LEU A 29 -3.87 0.77 1.38
N LEU A 30 -2.66 1.22 1.06
CA LEU A 30 -2.45 2.22 0.00
C LEU A 30 -2.91 1.68 -1.36
N ARG A 31 -2.58 0.42 -1.67
CA ARG A 31 -3.02 -0.27 -2.89
C ARG A 31 -4.53 -0.36 -2.96
N LEU A 32 -5.18 -0.86 -1.92
CA LEU A 32 -6.64 -0.96 -1.86
C LEU A 32 -7.31 0.41 -2.09
N PHE A 33 -6.81 1.45 -1.42
CA PHE A 33 -7.36 2.80 -1.55
C PHE A 33 -7.10 3.42 -2.93
N ARG A 34 -5.96 3.11 -3.57
CA ARG A 34 -5.69 3.52 -4.96
C ARG A 34 -6.62 2.81 -5.94
N SER A 35 -6.78 1.49 -5.85
CA SER A 35 -7.70 0.75 -6.73
C SER A 35 -9.15 1.24 -6.59
N LEU A 36 -9.60 1.47 -5.36
CA LEU A 36 -10.93 2.03 -5.09
C LEU A 36 -11.06 3.48 -5.60
N ALA A 37 -10.00 4.27 -5.53
CA ALA A 37 -10.00 5.63 -6.09
C ALA A 37 -9.99 5.64 -7.63
N ALA A 38 -9.38 4.64 -8.25
CA ALA A 38 -9.33 4.44 -9.70
C ALA A 38 -10.59 3.76 -10.26
N LYS A 39 -11.51 3.27 -9.40
CA LYS A 39 -12.66 2.43 -9.78
C LYS A 39 -12.24 1.18 -10.58
N ASN A 40 -11.03 0.66 -10.34
CA ASN A 40 -10.55 -0.56 -10.98
C ASN A 40 -10.96 -1.79 -10.15
N LEU A 41 -11.97 -2.52 -10.63
CA LEU A 41 -12.46 -3.73 -9.95
C LEU A 41 -11.36 -4.80 -9.81
N ILE A 42 -10.53 -4.99 -10.84
CA ILE A 42 -9.45 -5.99 -10.83
C ILE A 42 -8.41 -5.63 -9.78
N GLY A 43 -8.01 -4.35 -9.72
CA GLY A 43 -7.11 -3.85 -8.69
C GLY A 43 -7.69 -3.99 -7.29
N VAL A 44 -9.00 -3.80 -7.10
CA VAL A 44 -9.63 -3.98 -5.78
C VAL A 44 -9.59 -5.45 -5.36
N VAL A 45 -9.97 -6.37 -6.24
CA VAL A 45 -9.97 -7.81 -5.95
C VAL A 45 -8.55 -8.30 -5.61
N LEU A 46 -7.55 -7.92 -6.40
CA LEU A 46 -6.14 -8.24 -6.13
C LEU A 46 -5.66 -7.68 -4.78
N ALA A 47 -5.99 -6.43 -4.46
CA ALA A 47 -5.60 -5.81 -3.20
C ALA A 47 -6.24 -6.54 -1.99
N VAL A 48 -7.49 -6.98 -2.10
CA VAL A 48 -8.16 -7.76 -1.05
C VAL A 48 -7.54 -9.15 -0.90
N ILE A 49 -7.27 -9.87 -2.00
CA ILE A 49 -6.59 -11.17 -1.96
C ILE A 49 -5.22 -11.04 -1.27
N LEU A 50 -4.46 -10.00 -1.60
CA LEU A 50 -3.18 -9.71 -0.97
C LEU A 50 -3.32 -9.41 0.53
N LEU A 51 -4.35 -8.65 0.95
CA LEU A 51 -4.64 -8.42 2.36
C LEU A 51 -4.95 -9.73 3.11
N CYS A 52 -5.77 -10.61 2.55
CA CYS A 52 -6.18 -11.86 3.18
C CYS A 52 -5.08 -12.90 3.25
N THR A 53 -4.16 -12.90 2.29
CA THR A 53 -3.02 -13.84 2.24
C THR A 53 -1.80 -13.36 3.04
N GLY A 54 -1.91 -12.23 3.75
CA GLY A 54 -0.81 -11.65 4.53
C GLY A 54 0.20 -10.85 3.69
N GLY A 55 -0.12 -10.59 2.42
CA GLY A 55 0.76 -9.99 1.44
C GLY A 55 1.80 -10.98 0.93
N LEU A 56 2.14 -10.88 -0.36
CA LEU A 56 3.33 -11.58 -0.86
C LEU A 56 4.56 -10.99 -0.17
N LEU A 57 5.36 -11.82 0.51
CA LEU A 57 6.64 -11.43 1.14
C LEU A 57 7.52 -10.59 0.19
N ILE A 58 7.50 -10.90 -1.10
CA ILE A 58 8.23 -10.17 -2.15
C ILE A 58 7.70 -8.74 -2.29
N LEU A 59 6.38 -8.54 -2.35
CA LEU A 59 5.77 -7.21 -2.43
C LEU A 59 6.04 -6.41 -1.17
N TRP A 60 6.05 -7.07 0.00
CA TRP A 60 6.40 -6.43 1.25
C TRP A 60 7.84 -5.90 1.28
N ILE A 61 8.81 -6.69 0.81
CA ILE A 61 10.21 -6.25 0.69
C ILE A 61 10.33 -5.06 -0.27
N ILE A 62 9.63 -5.12 -1.41
CA ILE A 62 9.61 -4.00 -2.37
C ILE A 62 9.03 -2.76 -1.69
N ASP A 63 7.94 -2.88 -0.93
CA ASP A 63 7.32 -1.76 -0.22
C ASP A 63 8.26 -1.16 0.81
N LEU A 64 8.98 -2.00 1.56
CA LEU A 64 9.96 -1.56 2.53
C LEU A 64 11.05 -0.72 1.87
N ILE A 65 11.61 -1.20 0.75
CA ILE A 65 12.61 -0.45 -0.03
C ILE A 65 11.99 0.87 -0.51
N MET A 66 10.82 0.84 -1.14
CA MET A 66 10.19 2.07 -1.67
C MET A 66 9.94 3.10 -0.56
N VAL A 67 9.43 2.68 0.60
CA VAL A 67 9.15 3.56 1.72
C VAL A 67 10.44 4.11 2.34
N ILE A 68 11.48 3.29 2.52
CA ILE A 68 12.79 3.74 3.02
C ILE A 68 13.38 4.82 2.10
N PHE A 69 13.31 4.62 0.78
CA PHE A 69 13.79 5.59 -0.21
C PHE A 69 12.82 6.77 -0.44
N GLY A 70 11.75 6.88 0.34
CA GLY A 70 10.75 7.95 0.20
C GLY A 70 9.99 7.92 -1.13
N LYS A 71 10.04 6.80 -1.85
CA LYS A 71 9.35 6.60 -3.12
C LYS A 71 7.91 6.13 -2.88
N LYS A 72 7.06 6.33 -3.89
CA LYS A 72 5.68 5.86 -3.85
C LYS A 72 5.64 4.34 -3.95
N VAL A 73 4.88 3.68 -3.08
CA VAL A 73 4.62 2.23 -3.17
C VAL A 73 4.13 1.89 -4.57
N TRP A 74 4.69 0.80 -5.12
CA TRP A 74 4.35 0.31 -6.44
C TRP A 74 3.01 -0.41 -6.43
N TRP A 75 2.18 -0.09 -7.43
CA TRP A 75 0.90 -0.73 -7.66
C TRP A 75 0.55 -0.70 -9.15
N ILE A 76 -0.37 -1.58 -9.54
CA ILE A 76 -0.82 -1.76 -10.93
C ILE A 76 -1.67 -0.59 -11.41
N ASP A 77 -2.34 0.13 -10.50
CA ASP A 77 -3.19 1.29 -10.77
C ASP A 77 -2.50 2.65 -10.56
#